data_AF-A0A969G2Q0-F1
#
_entry.id   AF-A0A969G2Q0-F1
#
_cell.length_a   1.000
_cell.length_b   1.000
_cell.length_c   1.000
_cell.angle_alpha   90.00
_cell.angle_beta   90.00
_cell.angle_gamma   90.00
#
_symmetry.space_group_name_H-M   'P 1'
#
loop_
_entity.id
_entity.type
_entity.pdbx_description
1 polymer ?
#
loop_
_entity_poly.entity_id
_entity_poly.type
_entity_poly.pdbx_seq_one_letter_code
_entity_poly.pdbx_strand_id
1 'polypeptide(L)'
;MSALENVKPASKGDVMIYFPYYPKSKQKALPHAIGLYQIGSIEGERTIEGSDSIPFVASWFVSKLPSEMTNCRLQFDSKADLSYSVTLPNNEFVDYLIDLLANFRRTRSIDFPKGFYRQLLGMGKE
;
A
#
# COMPACT_ATOMS: atom_id res chain seq x y z
N MET A 1 5.10 -9.64 -16.22
CA MET A 1 3.78 -9.04 -15.90
C MET A 1 3.76 -8.78 -14.41
N SER A 2 3.55 -7.54 -14.00
CA SER A 2 3.55 -7.15 -12.59
C SER A 2 2.25 -7.61 -11.93
N ALA A 3 2.29 -8.04 -10.67
CA ALA A 3 1.10 -8.43 -9.90
C ALA A 3 0.03 -7.32 -9.88
N LEU A 4 0.44 -6.05 -10.00
CA LEU A 4 -0.46 -4.90 -10.02
C LEU A 4 -1.27 -4.75 -11.31
N GLU A 5 -0.83 -5.33 -12.43
CA GLU A 5 -1.50 -5.20 -13.73
C GLU A 5 -2.84 -5.97 -13.77
N ASN A 6 -2.97 -7.00 -12.93
CA ASN A 6 -4.13 -7.88 -12.87
C ASN A 6 -5.03 -7.64 -11.65
N VAL A 7 -4.84 -6.53 -10.92
CA VAL A 7 -5.65 -6.20 -9.75
C VAL A 7 -7.09 -5.92 -10.18
N LYS A 8 -7.99 -6.83 -9.79
CA LYS A 8 -9.41 -6.67 -10.01
C LYS A 8 -9.94 -5.54 -9.13
N PRO A 9 -10.79 -4.64 -9.66
CA PRO A 9 -11.42 -3.62 -8.85
C PRO A 9 -12.35 -4.26 -7.80
N ALA A 10 -12.38 -3.68 -6.60
CA ALA A 10 -13.30 -4.07 -5.54
C ALA A 10 -14.76 -3.80 -5.90
N SER A 11 -15.68 -4.44 -5.17
CA SER A 11 -17.11 -4.27 -5.40
C SER A 11 -17.56 -2.83 -5.09
N LYS A 12 -18.66 -2.39 -5.70
CA LYS A 12 -19.25 -1.08 -5.40
C LYS A 12 -19.60 -0.93 -3.92
N GLY A 13 -20.08 -2.02 -3.29
CA GLY A 13 -20.40 -2.03 -1.86
C GLY A 13 -19.19 -1.71 -1.00
N ASP A 14 -18.08 -2.42 -1.25
CA ASP A 14 -16.82 -2.21 -0.51
C ASP A 14 -16.31 -0.78 -0.69
N VAL A 15 -16.36 -0.27 -1.93
CA VAL A 15 -15.86 1.08 -2.27
C VAL A 15 -16.67 2.19 -1.58
N MET A 16 -17.99 2.05 -1.50
CA MET A 16 -18.88 3.07 -0.91
C MET A 16 -18.58 3.34 0.57
N ILE A 17 -18.12 2.34 1.32
CA ILE A 17 -17.80 2.47 2.76
C ILE A 17 -16.61 3.43 2.97
N TYR A 18 -15.71 3.53 1.98
CA TYR A 18 -14.52 4.38 2.05
C TYR A 18 -14.82 5.84 1.68
N PHE A 19 -15.90 6.14 0.97
CA PHE A 19 -16.19 7.49 0.46
C PHE A 19 -16.12 8.63 1.49
N PRO A 20 -16.58 8.47 2.74
CA PRO A 20 -16.48 9.52 3.76
C PRO A 20 -15.04 9.91 4.12
N TYR A 21 -14.06 9.03 3.85
CA TYR A 21 -12.66 9.21 4.23
C TYR A 21 -11.79 9.81 3.11
N TYR A 22 -12.33 9.96 1.89
CA TYR A 22 -11.56 10.45 0.74
C TYR A 22 -12.24 11.60 0.01
N PRO A 23 -11.46 12.60 -0.45
CA PRO A 23 -11.98 13.62 -1.33
C PRO A 23 -12.40 13.01 -2.68
N LYS A 24 -13.35 13.66 -3.37
CA LYS A 24 -13.86 13.21 -4.68
C LYS A 24 -12.75 12.96 -5.72
N SER A 25 -11.63 13.68 -5.62
CA SER A 25 -10.47 13.52 -6.50
C SER A 25 -9.82 12.13 -6.39
N LYS A 26 -9.78 11.54 -5.19
CA LYS A 26 -9.19 10.21 -4.93
C LYS A 26 -10.19 9.06 -5.11
N GLN A 27 -11.50 9.33 -5.09
CA GLN A 27 -12.53 8.29 -5.16
C GLN A 27 -12.47 7.40 -6.42
N LYS A 28 -12.00 7.93 -7.55
CA LYS A 28 -11.81 7.15 -8.80
C LYS A 28 -10.75 6.05 -8.68
N ALA A 29 -9.80 6.19 -7.76
CA ALA A 29 -8.73 5.21 -7.54
C ALA A 29 -9.12 4.11 -6.55
N LEU A 30 -10.13 4.35 -5.70
CA LEU A 30 -10.55 3.44 -4.64
C LEU A 30 -10.84 2.01 -5.10
N PRO A 31 -11.54 1.75 -6.23
CA PRO A 31 -11.82 0.37 -6.63
C PRO A 31 -10.55 -0.48 -6.77
N HIS A 32 -9.51 0.06 -7.40
CA HIS A 32 -8.25 -0.68 -7.57
C HIS A 32 -7.40 -0.71 -6.31
N ALA A 33 -7.39 0.36 -5.50
CA ALA A 33 -6.64 0.36 -4.25
C ALA A 33 -7.24 -0.61 -3.21
N ILE A 34 -8.57 -0.69 -3.12
CA ILE A 34 -9.25 -1.67 -2.26
C ILE A 34 -9.10 -3.08 -2.85
N GLY A 35 -9.16 -3.23 -4.17
CA GLY A 35 -8.87 -4.50 -4.83
C GLY A 35 -7.46 -5.01 -4.51
N LEU A 36 -6.47 -4.12 -4.50
CA LEU A 36 -5.12 -4.43 -4.07
C LEU A 36 -5.06 -4.78 -2.58
N TYR A 37 -5.73 -3.99 -1.74
CA TYR A 37 -5.83 -4.26 -0.31
C TYR A 37 -6.39 -5.67 -0.03
N GLN A 38 -7.41 -6.10 -0.78
CA GLN A 38 -8.04 -7.42 -0.64
C GLN A 38 -7.13 -8.58 -1.03
N ILE A 39 -6.03 -8.35 -1.77
CA ILE A 39 -5.02 -9.39 -2.05
C ILE A 39 -4.23 -9.73 -0.77
N GLY A 40 -3.99 -8.75 0.11
CA GLY A 40 -3.30 -8.96 1.39
C GLY A 40 -1.77 -8.95 1.31
N SER A 41 -1.19 -8.88 0.12
CA SER A 41 0.25 -8.76 -0.06
C SER A 41 0.65 -8.14 -1.39
N ILE A 42 1.87 -7.61 -1.44
CA ILE A 42 2.56 -7.20 -2.66
C ILE A 42 4.06 -7.48 -2.55
N GLU A 43 4.68 -7.76 -3.69
CA GLU A 43 6.12 -7.81 -3.85
C GLU A 43 6.55 -6.59 -4.66
N GLY A 44 7.67 -5.99 -4.28
CA GLY A 44 8.18 -4.79 -4.93
C GLY A 44 9.66 -4.58 -4.65
N GLU A 45 10.16 -3.43 -5.06
CA GLU A 45 11.56 -3.07 -4.88
C GLU A 45 11.67 -1.61 -4.44
N ARG A 46 12.42 -1.39 -3.36
CA ARG A 46 12.72 -0.04 -2.89
C ARG A 46 13.94 0.49 -3.63
N THR A 47 13.75 1.52 -4.45
CA THR A 47 14.87 2.20 -5.10
C THR A 47 15.68 3.02 -4.09
N ILE A 48 17.00 2.79 -4.07
CA ILE A 48 17.95 3.56 -3.27
C ILE A 48 18.77 4.44 -4.22
N GLU A 49 18.88 5.73 -3.93
CA GLU A 49 19.67 6.64 -4.75
C GLU A 49 21.15 6.24 -4.68
N GLY A 50 21.76 5.97 -5.85
CA GLY A 50 23.17 5.60 -5.94
C GLY A 50 23.50 4.15 -5.54
N SER A 51 22.50 3.27 -5.37
CA SER A 51 22.69 1.86 -5.05
C SER A 51 21.65 0.99 -5.77
N ASP A 52 21.84 -0.33 -5.73
CA ASP A 52 20.85 -1.29 -6.22
C ASP A 52 19.53 -1.19 -5.42
N SER A 53 18.42 -1.45 -6.11
CA SER A 53 17.11 -1.55 -5.47
C SER A 53 17.05 -2.75 -4.52
N ILE A 54 16.35 -2.59 -3.40
CA ILE A 54 16.20 -3.64 -2.39
C ILE A 54 14.82 -4.29 -2.54
N PRO A 55 14.72 -5.59 -2.86
CA PRO A 55 13.44 -6.27 -2.95
C PRO A 55 12.76 -6.34 -1.59
N PHE A 56 11.44 -6.20 -1.59
CA PHE A 56 10.62 -6.36 -0.39
C PHE A 56 9.34 -7.15 -0.66
N VAL A 57 8.85 -7.79 0.41
CA VAL A 57 7.50 -8.34 0.48
C VAL A 57 6.73 -7.57 1.55
N ALA A 58 5.60 -6.99 1.17
CA ALA A 58 4.66 -6.37 2.09
C ALA A 58 3.43 -7.25 2.25
N SER A 59 2.99 -7.47 3.48
CA SER A 59 1.79 -8.26 3.78
C SER A 59 0.99 -7.66 4.92
N TRP A 60 -0.32 -7.90 4.92
CA TRP A 60 -1.26 -7.42 5.93
C TRP A 60 -2.49 -8.33 6.02
N PHE A 61 -3.22 -8.23 7.13
CA PHE A 61 -4.52 -8.87 7.27
C PHE A 61 -5.62 -7.97 6.73
N VAL A 62 -6.49 -8.53 5.89
CA VAL A 62 -7.59 -7.79 5.26
C VAL A 62 -8.72 -7.57 6.26
N SER A 63 -8.95 -6.30 6.59
CA SER A 63 -10.08 -5.81 7.36
C SER A 63 -11.22 -5.33 6.45
N LYS A 64 -12.43 -5.12 6.98
CA LYS A 64 -13.58 -4.69 6.16
C LYS A 64 -13.93 -3.22 6.36
N LEU A 65 -13.53 -2.63 7.48
CA LEU A 65 -13.91 -1.27 7.84
C LEU A 65 -12.73 -0.31 7.68
N PRO A 66 -12.94 0.88 7.09
CA PRO A 66 -11.88 1.87 6.91
C PRO A 66 -11.26 2.39 8.22
N SER A 67 -11.97 2.27 9.35
CA SER A 67 -11.49 2.67 10.68
C SER A 67 -10.77 1.55 11.43
N GLU A 68 -10.81 0.31 10.95
CA GLU A 68 -10.06 -0.79 11.56
C GLU A 68 -8.56 -0.60 11.35
N MET A 69 -7.75 -1.02 12.31
CA MET A 69 -6.30 -0.93 12.18
C MET A 69 -5.78 -2.00 11.24
N THR A 70 -4.93 -1.61 10.29
CA THR A 70 -4.15 -2.51 9.44
C THR A 70 -2.72 -2.55 9.97
N ASN A 71 -2.25 -3.74 10.35
CA ASN A 71 -0.82 -3.99 10.55
C ASN A 71 -0.22 -4.47 9.22
N CYS A 72 0.63 -3.64 8.63
CA CYS A 72 1.39 -4.00 7.44
C CYS A 72 2.82 -4.33 7.85
N ARG A 73 3.27 -5.54 7.49
CA ARG A 73 4.64 -6.01 7.66
C ARG A 73 5.39 -5.91 6.35
N LEU A 74 6.56 -5.27 6.36
CA LEU A 74 7.52 -5.25 5.25
C LEU A 74 8.73 -6.10 5.62
N GLN A 75 9.13 -7.00 4.73
CA GLN A 75 10.34 -7.79 4.84
C GLN A 75 11.24 -7.49 3.63
N PHE A 76 12.46 -7.04 3.87
CA PHE A 76 13.45 -6.78 2.82
C PHE A 76 14.39 -7.97 2.61
N ASP A 77 14.86 -8.19 1.39
CA ASP A 77 15.86 -9.23 1.04
C ASP A 77 15.48 -10.67 1.45
N SER A 78 14.21 -10.94 1.74
CA SER A 78 13.76 -12.18 2.37
C SER A 78 14.49 -12.49 3.70
N LYS A 79 15.12 -11.50 4.35
CA LYS A 79 15.80 -11.65 5.63
C LYS A 79 14.83 -11.33 6.77
N ALA A 80 14.62 -12.29 7.68
CA ALA A 80 13.72 -12.11 8.80
C ALA A 80 14.13 -10.92 9.69
N ASP A 81 15.44 -10.69 9.86
CA ASP A 81 16.00 -9.60 10.66
C ASP A 81 15.74 -8.20 10.06
N LEU A 82 15.36 -8.12 8.78
CA LEU A 82 14.96 -6.88 8.10
C LEU A 82 13.44 -6.81 7.92
N SER A 83 12.72 -7.18 8.99
CA SER A 83 11.27 -7.07 9.06
C SER A 83 10.85 -5.85 9.86
N TYR A 84 10.06 -4.99 9.24
CA TYR A 84 9.44 -3.83 9.89
C TYR A 84 7.93 -4.00 9.86
N SER A 85 7.23 -3.37 10.78
CA SER A 85 5.77 -3.30 10.70
C SER A 85 5.27 -1.92 11.08
N VAL A 86 4.17 -1.53 10.46
CA VAL A 86 3.46 -0.30 10.76
C VAL A 86 1.98 -0.63 10.99
N THR A 87 1.41 -0.05 12.04
CA THR A 87 -0.01 -0.22 12.36
C THR A 87 -0.70 1.13 12.22
N LEU A 88 -1.64 1.24 11.28
CA LEU A 88 -2.34 2.48 10.97
C LEU A 88 -3.78 2.21 10.52
N PRO A 89 -4.70 3.18 10.62
CA PRO A 89 -6.08 3.00 10.18
C PRO A 89 -6.16 2.57 8.72
N ASN A 90 -7.07 1.66 8.41
CA ASN A 90 -7.17 1.05 7.09
C ASN A 90 -7.36 2.09 5.96
N ASN A 91 -8.13 3.16 6.20
CA ASN A 91 -8.26 4.27 5.25
C ASN A 91 -6.90 4.93 4.93
N GLU A 92 -6.03 5.11 5.91
CA GLU A 92 -4.71 5.69 5.69
C GLU A 92 -3.82 4.69 4.92
N PHE A 93 -3.97 3.39 5.18
CA PHE A 93 -3.24 2.36 4.45
C PHE A 93 -3.66 2.32 2.98
N VAL A 94 -4.96 2.33 2.72
CA VAL A 94 -5.50 2.37 1.35
C VAL A 94 -5.09 3.66 0.63
N ASP A 95 -4.88 4.77 1.34
CA ASP A 95 -4.32 5.99 0.73
C ASP A 95 -2.88 5.78 0.21
N TYR A 96 -2.04 5.06 0.98
CA TYR A 96 -0.71 4.67 0.51
C TYR A 96 -0.77 3.72 -0.70
N LEU A 97 -1.77 2.83 -0.76
CA LEU A 97 -1.97 1.95 -1.93
C LEU A 97 -2.43 2.74 -3.17
N ILE A 98 -3.23 3.80 -3.01
CA ILE A 98 -3.59 4.71 -4.10
C ILE A 98 -2.33 5.35 -4.69
N ASP A 99 -1.46 5.90 -3.82
CA ASP A 99 -0.23 6.57 -4.25
C ASP A 99 0.76 5.58 -4.89
N LEU A 100 0.86 4.36 -4.36
CA LEU A 100 1.65 3.27 -4.95
C LEU A 100 1.15 2.93 -6.36
N LEU A 101 -0.16 2.73 -6.55
CA LEU A 101 -0.74 2.44 -7.86
C LEU A 101 -0.54 3.59 -8.85
N ALA A 102 -0.65 4.85 -8.38
CA ALA A 102 -0.40 6.03 -9.20
C ALA A 102 1.07 6.11 -9.65
N ASN A 103 2.01 5.84 -8.74
CA ASN A 103 3.44 5.78 -9.06
C ASN A 103 3.76 4.65 -10.02
N PHE A 104 3.24 3.44 -9.77
CA PHE A 104 3.44 2.29 -10.65
C PHE A 104 3.01 2.58 -12.10
N ARG A 105 1.90 3.29 -12.31
CA ARG A 105 1.45 3.68 -13.67
C ARG A 105 2.46 4.58 -14.39
N ARG A 106 3.23 5.39 -13.66
CA ARG A 106 4.23 6.32 -14.20
C ARG A 106 5.61 5.68 -14.36
N THR A 107 6.05 4.90 -13.37
CA THR A 107 7.43 4.42 -13.28
C THR A 107 7.59 2.93 -13.61
N ARG A 108 6.47 2.18 -13.63
CA ARG A 108 6.46 0.71 -13.71
C ARG A 108 7.21 0.00 -12.58
N SER A 109 7.52 0.72 -11.49
CA SER A 109 8.10 0.16 -10.27
C SER A 109 7.05 0.06 -9.17
N ILE A 110 7.07 -1.06 -8.44
CA ILE A 110 6.22 -1.29 -7.26
C ILE A 110 7.04 -0.85 -6.05
N ASP A 111 6.78 0.36 -5.58
CA ASP A 111 7.45 0.93 -4.42
C ASP A 111 6.47 1.79 -3.63
N PHE A 112 6.59 1.77 -2.30
CA PHE A 112 5.76 2.62 -1.45
C PHE A 112 6.24 4.09 -1.52
N PRO A 113 5.33 5.07 -1.34
CA PRO A 113 5.74 6.46 -1.27
C PRO A 113 6.62 6.73 -0.04
N LYS A 114 7.49 7.76 -0.11
CA LYS A 114 8.38 8.16 0.99
C LYS A 114 7.65 8.33 2.34
N GLY A 115 6.41 8.83 2.30
CA GLY A 115 5.58 9.00 3.50
C GLY A 115 5.23 7.69 4.22
N PHE A 116 5.12 6.57 3.50
CA PHE A 116 4.91 5.25 4.12
C PHE A 116 6.17 4.80 4.87
N TYR A 117 7.34 4.95 4.26
CA TYR A 117 8.61 4.61 4.90
C TYR A 117 8.90 5.46 6.14
N ARG A 118 8.49 6.73 6.13
CA ARG A 118 8.54 7.57 7.35
C ARG A 118 7.71 6.97 8.48
N GLN A 119 6.47 6.54 8.21
CA GLN A 119 5.64 5.87 9.22
C GLN A 119 6.25 4.54 9.67
N LEU A 120 6.79 3.75 8.75
CA LEU A 120 7.45 2.47 9.03
C LEU A 120 8.65 2.63 9.98
N LEU A 121 9.37 3.76 9.89
CA LEU A 121 10.51 4.11 10.74
C LEU A 121 10.11 4.88 12.01
N GLY A 122 8.81 5.05 12.30
CA GLY A 122 8.32 5.79 13.45
C GLY A 122 8.48 7.32 13.35
N MET A 123 8.81 7.84 12.16
CA MET A 123 8.98 9.26 11.86
C MET A 123 7.66 9.85 11.36
N GLY A 124 6.61 9.83 12.19
CA GLY A 124 5.23 10.21 11.84
C GLY A 124 5.07 11.52 11.07
N LYS A 125 3.89 11.72 10.47
CA LYS A 125 3.54 12.94 9.73
C LYS A 125 3.72 14.17 10.65
N GLU A 126 4.69 15.03 10.32
CA GLU A 126 4.79 16.41 10.83
C GLU A 126 3.64 17.26 10.30
#